data_AF-A0A3D3FQD6-F1
#
_entry.id   AF-A0A3D3FQD6-F1
#
_cell.length_a   1.000
_cell.length_b   1.000
_cell.length_c   1.000
_cell.angle_alpha   90.00
_cell.angle_beta   90.00
_cell.angle_gamma   90.00
#
_symmetry.space_group_name_H-M   'P 1'
#
loop_
_entity.id
_entity.type
_entity.pdbx_description
1 polymer ?
#
loop_
_entity_poly.entity_id
_entity_poly.type
_entity_poly.pdbx_seq_one_letter_code
_entity_poly.pdbx_strand_id
1 'polypeptide(L)'
;SELAGQDAFWTAEPYTGIPWMEAILGCRVCAGDSSFTSERWLNFPGDLDKVRVDPENPWFRKYLEFTTALVDLSKGRFPVGMPIMRGPSDVAGALMGQTEMVFALNDEPERMKEFFMRIAEAFRFVIDAQNALIPPFQGGTALGFYHVYCPGPSIWYQEDLSALMSPAMYSEFLKEAEQCICQGKSYTAIHLHPSSFFILDALLAKDELKAIEVNKDVGGPCMVKMIPYLQKIQKKKRLIIWGDLDEPDIRLIKKNLSSDGLFLHIIAPTVHEAKRLGAIVREVD
;
A
#
# COMPACT_ATOMS: atom_id res chain seq x y z
N SER A 1 5.78 -13.07 16.26
CA SER A 1 5.45 -11.75 16.84
C SER A 1 5.71 -11.75 18.36
N GLU A 2 4.84 -12.34 19.19
CA GLU A 2 4.95 -12.27 20.66
C GLU A 2 6.31 -12.72 21.22
N LEU A 3 6.85 -13.84 20.73
CA LEU A 3 8.14 -14.38 21.18
C LEU A 3 9.32 -13.44 20.94
N ALA A 4 9.22 -12.53 19.97
CA ALA A 4 10.27 -11.56 19.63
C ALA A 4 10.20 -10.28 20.50
N GLY A 5 9.11 -10.07 21.24
CA GLY A 5 8.92 -8.88 22.08
C GLY A 5 8.77 -7.58 21.27
N GLN A 6 8.16 -7.65 20.09
CA GLN A 6 7.95 -6.49 19.21
C GLN A 6 7.01 -5.43 19.84
N ASP A 7 7.20 -4.17 19.44
CA ASP A 7 6.40 -3.03 19.94
C ASP A 7 5.08 -2.83 19.16
N ALA A 8 4.98 -3.44 17.97
CA ALA A 8 3.83 -3.32 17.07
C ALA A 8 2.82 -4.46 17.23
N PHE A 9 1.55 -4.21 16.90
CA PHE A 9 0.54 -5.26 16.82
C PHE A 9 0.65 -6.00 15.50
N TRP A 10 0.63 -7.33 15.52
CA TRP A 10 0.42 -8.07 14.28
C TRP A 10 -1.02 -7.84 13.81
N THR A 11 -1.18 -7.37 12.57
CA THR A 11 -2.48 -7.16 11.93
C THR A 11 -2.77 -8.33 11.01
N ALA A 12 -3.93 -8.96 11.21
CA ALA A 12 -4.41 -9.99 10.31
C ALA A 12 -5.08 -9.37 9.07
N GLU A 13 -4.99 -10.06 7.94
CA GLU A 13 -5.49 -9.54 6.67
C GLU A 13 -5.88 -10.67 5.71
N PRO A 14 -6.81 -10.43 4.77
CA PRO A 14 -7.07 -11.34 3.67
C PRO A 14 -5.77 -11.72 2.95
N TYR A 15 -5.73 -12.90 2.32
CA TYR A 15 -4.50 -13.43 1.73
C TYR A 15 -3.84 -12.44 0.76
N THR A 16 -2.59 -12.06 1.05
CA THR A 16 -1.86 -10.96 0.39
C THR A 16 -1.44 -11.26 -1.05
N GLY A 17 -1.40 -12.54 -1.45
CA GLY A 17 -0.95 -12.94 -2.78
C GLY A 17 -1.98 -12.71 -3.90
N ILE A 18 -3.26 -12.53 -3.57
CA ILE A 18 -4.31 -12.33 -4.58
C ILE A 18 -4.34 -10.85 -5.02
N PRO A 19 -4.33 -10.57 -6.34
CA PRO A 19 -4.56 -9.23 -6.87
C PRO A 19 -6.06 -8.88 -6.75
N TRP A 20 -6.48 -8.54 -5.53
CA TRP A 20 -7.90 -8.44 -5.17
C TRP A 20 -8.66 -7.41 -6.01
N MET A 21 -8.09 -6.22 -6.21
CA MET A 21 -8.76 -5.15 -6.98
C MET A 21 -8.99 -5.57 -8.44
N GLU A 22 -7.97 -6.13 -9.07
CA GLU A 22 -8.03 -6.63 -10.44
C GLU A 22 -9.08 -7.74 -10.58
N ALA A 23 -9.06 -8.71 -9.66
CA ALA A 23 -10.00 -9.83 -9.64
C ALA A 23 -11.46 -9.37 -9.44
N ILE A 24 -11.67 -8.43 -8.51
CA ILE A 24 -12.98 -7.83 -8.21
C ILE A 24 -13.49 -7.03 -9.41
N LEU A 25 -12.60 -6.38 -10.15
CA LEU A 25 -12.91 -5.62 -11.37
C LEU A 25 -12.89 -6.48 -12.64
N GLY A 26 -12.90 -7.81 -12.51
CA GLY A 26 -13.19 -8.74 -13.60
C GLY A 26 -11.98 -9.31 -14.33
N CYS A 27 -10.75 -9.00 -13.91
CA CYS A 27 -9.58 -9.71 -14.45
C CYS A 27 -9.64 -11.19 -14.09
N ARG A 28 -9.28 -12.03 -15.07
CA ARG A 28 -9.00 -13.43 -14.78
C ARG A 28 -7.65 -13.53 -14.06
N VAL A 29 -7.65 -14.10 -12.87
CA VAL A 29 -6.44 -14.32 -12.07
C VAL A 29 -5.82 -15.68 -12.41
N CYS A 30 -4.53 -15.68 -12.70
CA CYS A 30 -3.74 -16.87 -13.03
C CYS A 30 -2.66 -17.08 -11.97
N ALA A 31 -2.60 -18.28 -11.39
CA ALA A 31 -1.56 -18.66 -10.45
C ALA A 31 -0.33 -19.20 -11.20
N GLY A 32 0.84 -18.66 -10.92
CA GLY A 32 2.14 -19.22 -11.29
C GLY A 32 2.82 -19.90 -10.10
N ASP A 33 4.08 -20.33 -10.30
CA ASP A 33 4.83 -21.06 -9.28
C ASP A 33 5.14 -20.22 -8.02
N SER A 34 5.26 -18.91 -8.16
CA SER A 34 5.65 -17.99 -7.08
C SER A 34 4.79 -16.73 -6.97
N SER A 35 3.87 -16.49 -7.91
CA SER A 35 3.08 -15.27 -7.94
C SER A 35 1.74 -15.46 -8.65
N PHE A 36 0.84 -14.50 -8.47
CA PHE A 36 -0.41 -14.40 -9.21
C PHE A 36 -0.33 -13.27 -10.24
N THR A 37 -0.89 -13.51 -11.42
CA THR A 37 -1.01 -12.52 -12.50
C THR A 37 -2.49 -12.32 -12.87
N SER A 38 -2.77 -11.24 -13.59
CA SER A 38 -4.11 -10.89 -14.07
C SER A 38 -4.11 -10.76 -15.58
N GLU A 39 -5.08 -11.36 -16.26
CA GLU A 39 -5.30 -11.16 -17.70
C GLU A 39 -6.18 -9.93 -17.91
N ARG A 40 -5.71 -9.03 -18.80
CA ARG A 40 -6.48 -7.86 -19.23
C ARG A 40 -7.77 -8.26 -19.93
N TRP A 41 -8.79 -7.42 -19.85
CA TRP A 41 -10.08 -7.64 -20.52
C TRP A 41 -10.70 -6.37 -21.10
N LEU A 42 -10.22 -5.18 -20.69
CA LEU A 42 -10.84 -3.90 -21.01
C LEU A 42 -10.44 -3.43 -22.40
N ASN A 43 -11.42 -3.15 -23.27
CA ASN A 43 -11.19 -2.40 -24.51
C ASN A 43 -11.42 -0.91 -24.24
N PHE A 44 -10.34 -0.16 -24.06
CA PHE A 44 -10.40 1.25 -23.74
C PHE A 44 -10.56 2.13 -25.01
N PRO A 45 -11.33 3.24 -24.96
CA PRO A 45 -12.17 3.70 -23.84
C PRO A 45 -13.59 3.10 -23.84
N GLY A 46 -13.93 2.23 -24.81
CA GLY A 46 -15.30 1.76 -25.05
C GLY A 46 -15.96 1.01 -23.89
N ASP A 47 -15.16 0.41 -23.00
CA ASP A 47 -15.64 -0.41 -21.88
C ASP A 47 -15.57 0.31 -20.51
N LEU A 48 -15.28 1.62 -20.45
CA LEU A 48 -15.08 2.35 -19.18
C LEU A 48 -16.28 2.28 -18.21
N ASP A 49 -17.51 2.23 -18.73
CA ASP A 49 -18.74 2.13 -17.94
C ASP A 49 -18.91 0.77 -17.24
N LYS A 50 -18.16 -0.24 -17.69
CA LYS A 50 -18.12 -1.58 -17.09
C LYS A 50 -17.20 -1.66 -15.88
N VAL A 51 -16.33 -0.67 -15.68
CA VAL A 51 -15.40 -0.61 -14.54
C VAL A 51 -16.16 -0.17 -13.30
N ARG A 52 -16.70 -1.15 -12.58
CA ARG A 52 -17.39 -0.97 -11.30
C ARG A 52 -17.36 -2.27 -10.50
N VAL A 53 -17.48 -2.16 -9.19
CA VAL A 53 -17.61 -3.34 -8.33
C VAL A 53 -19.01 -3.94 -8.51
N ASP A 54 -19.08 -5.21 -8.87
CA ASP A 54 -20.30 -6.01 -8.82
C ASP A 54 -20.41 -6.69 -7.44
N PRO A 55 -21.42 -6.40 -6.61
CA PRO A 55 -21.63 -7.06 -5.31
C PRO A 55 -21.76 -8.59 -5.40
N GLU A 56 -22.15 -9.10 -6.57
CA GLU A 56 -22.27 -10.54 -6.84
C GLU A 56 -20.97 -11.18 -7.32
N ASN A 57 -19.92 -10.38 -7.58
CA ASN A 57 -18.62 -10.86 -8.02
C ASN A 57 -18.05 -11.88 -7.00
N PRO A 58 -17.65 -13.09 -7.43
CA PRO A 58 -17.19 -14.14 -6.53
C PRO A 58 -15.91 -13.76 -5.77
N TRP A 59 -15.02 -12.96 -6.35
CA TRP A 59 -13.83 -12.45 -5.67
C TRP A 59 -14.16 -11.43 -4.60
N PHE A 60 -15.13 -10.54 -4.85
CA PHE A 60 -15.57 -9.58 -3.84
C PHE A 60 -16.22 -10.27 -2.64
N ARG A 61 -17.09 -11.24 -2.90
CA ARG A 61 -17.69 -12.08 -1.85
C ARG A 61 -16.64 -12.86 -1.08
N LYS A 62 -15.67 -13.45 -1.78
CA LYS A 62 -14.58 -14.19 -1.15
C LYS A 62 -13.70 -13.28 -0.29
N TYR A 63 -13.39 -12.07 -0.75
CA TYR A 63 -12.65 -11.07 0.03
C TYR A 63 -13.35 -10.77 1.36
N LEU A 64 -14.66 -10.48 1.34
CA LEU A 64 -15.44 -10.24 2.56
C LEU A 64 -15.57 -11.48 3.46
N GLU A 65 -15.62 -12.69 2.88
CA GLU A 65 -15.59 -13.96 3.62
C GLU A 65 -14.27 -14.13 4.37
N PHE A 66 -13.12 -13.85 3.74
CA PHE A 66 -11.82 -13.83 4.41
C PHE A 66 -11.81 -12.82 5.57
N THR A 67 -12.29 -11.60 5.34
CA THR A 67 -12.37 -10.57 6.39
C THR A 67 -13.21 -11.05 7.58
N THR A 68 -14.39 -11.62 7.32
CA THR A 68 -15.29 -12.13 8.36
C THR A 68 -14.62 -13.24 9.18
N ALA A 69 -13.98 -14.21 8.50
CA ALA A 69 -13.27 -15.30 9.17
C ALA A 69 -12.13 -14.79 10.06
N LEU A 70 -11.41 -13.74 9.64
CA LEU A 70 -10.34 -13.13 10.43
C LEU A 70 -10.85 -12.34 11.63
N VAL A 71 -11.99 -11.65 11.49
CA VAL A 71 -12.66 -10.96 12.60
C VAL A 71 -13.12 -11.99 13.65
N ASP A 72 -13.75 -13.08 13.22
CA ASP A 72 -14.18 -14.18 14.08
C ASP A 72 -13.00 -14.87 14.77
N LEU A 73 -11.88 -15.01 14.07
CA LEU A 73 -10.64 -15.55 14.63
C LEU A 73 -10.02 -14.59 15.65
N SER A 74 -10.01 -13.29 15.36
CA SER A 74 -9.43 -12.26 16.23
C SER A 74 -10.08 -12.27 17.60
N LYS A 75 -11.42 -12.20 17.65
CA LYS A 75 -12.18 -11.96 18.90
C LYS A 75 -11.62 -10.78 19.70
N GLY A 76 -11.13 -9.75 19.00
CA GLY A 76 -10.53 -8.55 19.61
C GLY A 76 -9.10 -8.73 20.12
N ARG A 77 -8.43 -9.86 19.86
CA ARG A 77 -7.04 -10.11 20.32
C ARG A 77 -5.98 -9.46 19.44
N PHE A 78 -6.29 -9.22 18.18
CA PHE A 78 -5.42 -8.55 17.22
C PHE A 78 -6.24 -7.75 16.20
N PRO A 79 -5.70 -6.65 15.63
CA PRO A 79 -6.41 -5.89 14.60
C PRO A 79 -6.56 -6.71 13.32
N VAL A 80 -7.64 -6.44 12.58
CA VAL A 80 -7.84 -6.91 11.20
C VAL A 80 -7.76 -5.68 10.29
N GLY A 81 -7.06 -5.79 9.16
CA GLY A 81 -6.84 -4.69 8.23
C GLY A 81 -6.92 -5.12 6.78
N MET A 82 -6.78 -4.14 5.87
CA MET A 82 -6.69 -4.40 4.44
C MET A 82 -5.36 -5.05 4.06
N PRO A 83 -5.34 -5.99 3.10
CA PRO A 83 -4.11 -6.54 2.57
C PRO A 83 -3.48 -5.54 1.58
N ILE A 84 -2.51 -6.01 0.80
CA ILE A 84 -2.05 -5.29 -0.39
C ILE A 84 -3.22 -5.10 -1.35
N MET A 85 -3.52 -3.83 -1.65
CA MET A 85 -4.54 -3.44 -2.62
C MET A 85 -3.91 -2.46 -3.60
N ARG A 86 -3.85 -2.85 -4.87
CA ARG A 86 -3.26 -2.05 -5.94
C ARG A 86 -4.08 -0.80 -6.22
N GLY A 87 -3.39 0.32 -6.46
CA GLY A 87 -4.03 1.61 -6.72
C GLY A 87 -4.42 1.84 -8.18
N PRO A 88 -5.02 3.01 -8.47
CA PRO A 88 -5.45 3.44 -9.80
C PRO A 88 -4.52 3.10 -10.98
N SER A 89 -3.23 3.44 -10.93
CA SER A 89 -2.31 3.20 -12.06
C SER A 89 -2.05 1.71 -12.29
N ASP A 90 -1.83 0.97 -11.21
CA ASP A 90 -1.59 -0.47 -11.22
C ASP A 90 -2.78 -1.23 -11.82
N VAL A 91 -3.97 -0.93 -11.31
CA VAL A 91 -5.23 -1.57 -11.73
C VAL A 91 -5.58 -1.17 -13.16
N ALA A 92 -5.37 0.08 -13.57
CA ALA A 92 -5.58 0.50 -14.96
C ALA A 92 -4.70 -0.32 -15.91
N GLY A 93 -3.40 -0.41 -15.62
CA GLY A 93 -2.46 -1.19 -16.42
C GLY A 93 -2.80 -2.68 -16.45
N ALA A 94 -3.37 -3.23 -15.37
CA ALA A 94 -3.84 -4.61 -15.35
C ALA A 94 -5.12 -4.83 -16.19
N LEU A 95 -6.08 -3.91 -16.12
CA LEU A 95 -7.37 -4.02 -16.82
C LEU A 95 -7.23 -3.86 -18.34
N MET A 96 -6.45 -2.87 -18.80
CA MET A 96 -6.33 -2.52 -20.22
C MET A 96 -5.03 -3.02 -20.89
N GLY A 97 -4.00 -3.27 -20.08
CA GLY A 97 -2.63 -3.49 -20.55
C GLY A 97 -1.76 -2.24 -20.37
N GLN A 98 -0.51 -2.45 -19.95
CA GLN A 98 0.41 -1.35 -19.64
C GLN A 98 0.81 -0.54 -20.88
N THR A 99 0.99 -1.19 -22.03
CA THR A 99 1.32 -0.51 -23.29
C THR A 99 0.18 0.40 -23.73
N GLU A 100 -1.06 -0.11 -23.68
CA GLU A 100 -2.26 0.64 -24.01
C GLU A 100 -2.48 1.79 -23.03
N MET A 101 -2.19 1.58 -21.74
CA MET A 101 -2.25 2.65 -20.73
C MET A 101 -1.30 3.81 -21.10
N VAL A 102 -0.06 3.51 -21.50
CA VAL A 102 0.92 4.54 -21.90
C VAL A 102 0.44 5.32 -23.12
N PHE A 103 -0.13 4.66 -24.14
CA PHE A 103 -0.69 5.36 -25.29
C PHE A 103 -1.92 6.20 -24.91
N ALA A 104 -2.82 5.65 -24.09
CA ALA A 104 -4.03 6.34 -23.66
C ALA A 104 -3.74 7.58 -22.80
N LEU A 105 -2.67 7.59 -22.00
CA LEU A 105 -2.23 8.79 -21.26
C LEU A 105 -1.92 9.96 -22.19
N ASN A 106 -1.47 9.69 -23.42
CA ASN A 106 -1.19 10.72 -24.43
C ASN A 106 -2.41 11.02 -25.30
N ASP A 107 -3.07 9.97 -25.80
CA ASP A 107 -4.09 10.10 -26.85
C ASP A 107 -5.48 10.46 -26.28
N GLU A 108 -5.77 10.05 -25.04
CA GLU A 108 -7.09 10.13 -24.40
C GLU A 108 -6.99 10.62 -22.93
N PRO A 109 -6.32 11.76 -22.65
CA PRO A 109 -5.95 12.15 -21.28
C PRO A 109 -7.14 12.34 -20.34
N GLU A 110 -8.21 12.97 -20.82
CA GLU A 110 -9.41 13.20 -20.00
C GLU A 110 -10.16 11.90 -19.70
N ARG A 111 -10.14 10.93 -20.62
CA ARG A 111 -10.68 9.59 -20.37
C ARG A 111 -9.83 8.79 -19.40
N MET A 112 -8.51 8.98 -19.41
CA MET A 112 -7.62 8.37 -18.42
C MET A 112 -7.86 8.93 -17.01
N LYS A 113 -8.08 10.25 -16.87
CA LYS A 113 -8.47 10.85 -15.59
C LYS A 113 -9.81 10.28 -15.09
N GLU A 114 -10.81 10.18 -15.96
CA GLU A 114 -12.09 9.52 -15.64
C GLU A 114 -11.87 8.07 -15.19
N PHE A 115 -11.00 7.33 -15.88
CA PHE A 115 -10.73 5.94 -15.57
C PHE A 115 -10.04 5.75 -14.21
N PHE A 116 -9.00 6.53 -13.91
CA PHE A 116 -8.35 6.50 -12.60
C PHE A 116 -9.31 6.85 -11.46
N MET A 117 -10.20 7.83 -11.68
CA MET A 117 -11.22 8.18 -10.70
C MET A 117 -12.21 7.02 -10.46
N ARG A 118 -12.70 6.36 -11.52
CA ARG A 118 -13.56 5.17 -11.38
C ARG A 118 -12.90 4.04 -10.60
N ILE A 119 -11.61 3.82 -10.81
CA ILE A 119 -10.85 2.82 -10.04
C ILE A 119 -10.73 3.25 -8.57
N ALA A 120 -10.45 4.53 -8.29
CA ALA A 120 -10.39 5.04 -6.92
C ALA A 120 -11.74 4.89 -6.19
N GLU A 121 -12.86 5.15 -6.86
CA GLU A 121 -14.20 4.93 -6.32
C GLU A 121 -14.46 3.44 -6.03
N ALA A 122 -14.07 2.55 -6.94
CA ALA A 122 -14.15 1.11 -6.72
C ALA A 122 -13.29 0.66 -5.54
N PHE A 123 -12.07 1.20 -5.41
CA PHE A 123 -11.17 0.94 -4.30
C PHE A 123 -11.81 1.36 -2.97
N ARG A 124 -12.36 2.59 -2.89
CA ARG A 124 -13.08 3.08 -1.71
C ARG A 124 -14.26 2.19 -1.37
N PHE A 125 -15.05 1.79 -2.36
CA PHE A 125 -16.19 0.89 -2.16
C PHE A 125 -15.76 -0.44 -1.51
N VAL A 126 -14.73 -1.09 -2.03
CA VAL A 126 -14.23 -2.37 -1.49
C VAL A 126 -13.70 -2.19 -0.06
N ILE A 127 -12.90 -1.17 0.19
CA ILE A 127 -12.32 -0.91 1.52
C ILE A 127 -13.38 -0.51 2.54
N ASP A 128 -14.40 0.26 2.15
CA ASP A 128 -15.49 0.62 3.06
C ASP A 128 -16.38 -0.58 3.38
N ALA A 129 -16.63 -1.47 2.41
CA ALA A 129 -17.30 -2.74 2.66
C ALA A 129 -16.49 -3.65 3.61
N GLN A 130 -15.16 -3.70 3.46
CA GLN A 130 -14.29 -4.41 4.40
C GLN A 130 -14.40 -3.82 5.81
N ASN A 131 -14.24 -2.50 5.93
CA ASN A 131 -14.23 -1.81 7.22
C ASN A 131 -15.56 -1.93 7.96
N ALA A 132 -16.69 -2.02 7.24
CA ALA A 132 -18.00 -2.26 7.84
C ALA A 132 -18.10 -3.60 8.59
N LEU A 133 -17.26 -4.58 8.24
CA LEU A 133 -17.20 -5.89 8.91
C LEU A 133 -16.22 -5.93 10.09
N ILE A 134 -15.31 -4.96 10.19
CA ILE A 134 -14.22 -4.97 11.17
C ILE A 134 -14.57 -4.09 12.38
N PRO A 135 -14.76 -4.67 13.58
CA PRO A 135 -14.90 -3.87 14.79
C PRO A 135 -13.63 -3.06 15.08
N PRO A 136 -13.73 -1.85 15.66
CA PRO A 136 -12.56 -1.10 16.08
C PRO A 136 -11.68 -1.91 17.06
N PHE A 137 -10.37 -1.92 16.80
CA PHE A 137 -9.40 -2.54 17.70
C PHE A 137 -8.87 -1.49 18.67
N GLN A 138 -9.16 -1.62 19.97
CA GLN A 138 -8.76 -0.64 21.00
C GLN A 138 -9.18 0.82 20.66
N GLY A 139 -10.33 0.98 19.99
CA GLY A 139 -10.84 2.29 19.56
C GLY A 139 -10.26 2.82 18.25
N GLY A 140 -9.38 2.08 17.59
CA GLY A 140 -8.74 2.46 16.32
C GLY A 140 -8.83 1.40 15.23
N THR A 141 -8.02 1.59 14.19
CA THR A 141 -7.84 0.69 13.03
C THR A 141 -6.35 0.40 12.83
N ALA A 142 -6.00 -0.30 11.75
CA ALA A 142 -4.60 -0.55 11.40
C ALA A 142 -4.35 -0.36 9.91
N LEU A 143 -3.14 0.09 9.57
CA LEU A 143 -2.58 -0.12 8.25
C LEU A 143 -2.17 -1.60 8.19
N GLY A 144 -3.04 -2.42 7.58
CA GLY A 144 -2.73 -3.82 7.29
C GLY A 144 -1.47 -3.93 6.43
N PHE A 145 -0.87 -5.11 6.42
CA PHE A 145 0.44 -5.45 5.87
C PHE A 145 1.62 -4.81 6.61
N TYR A 146 1.48 -3.55 7.02
CA TYR A 146 2.54 -2.81 7.72
C TYR A 146 2.48 -2.90 9.25
N HIS A 147 1.41 -3.46 9.82
CA HIS A 147 1.28 -3.69 11.26
C HIS A 147 1.31 -2.39 12.09
N VAL A 148 0.85 -1.28 11.50
CA VAL A 148 0.81 0.04 12.15
C VAL A 148 -0.58 0.32 12.68
N TYR A 149 -0.69 0.48 14.00
CA TYR A 149 -1.93 0.90 14.65
C TYR A 149 -2.22 2.39 14.38
N CYS A 150 -3.49 2.71 14.15
CA CYS A 150 -3.99 4.06 13.93
C CYS A 150 -5.16 4.32 14.89
N PRO A 151 -5.17 5.38 15.71
CA PRO A 151 -6.24 5.65 16.67
C PRO A 151 -7.53 6.21 16.01
N GLY A 152 -7.69 6.08 14.71
CA GLY A 152 -8.84 6.55 13.94
C GLY A 152 -8.79 6.00 12.52
N PRO A 153 -9.74 6.38 11.65
CA PRO A 153 -9.89 5.81 10.31
C PRO A 153 -8.60 5.89 9.49
N SER A 154 -8.14 4.73 9.03
CA SER A 154 -6.90 4.59 8.28
C SER A 154 -7.10 3.98 6.91
N ILE A 155 -6.17 4.28 5.99
CA ILE A 155 -6.10 3.66 4.67
C ILE A 155 -4.66 3.72 4.14
N TRP A 156 -4.29 2.78 3.29
CA TRP A 156 -3.08 2.89 2.50
C TRP A 156 -3.30 2.38 1.08
N TYR A 157 -2.43 2.77 0.16
CA TYR A 157 -2.49 2.37 -1.25
C TYR A 157 -1.08 2.32 -1.85
N GLN A 158 -0.97 1.79 -3.07
CA GLN A 158 0.27 1.72 -3.84
C GLN A 158 0.02 2.15 -5.29
N GLU A 159 1.06 2.62 -5.97
CA GLU A 159 1.00 3.08 -7.37
C GLU A 159 2.30 2.70 -8.10
N ASP A 160 2.58 1.40 -8.25
CA ASP A 160 3.86 0.94 -8.79
C ASP A 160 4.03 1.31 -10.27
N LEU A 161 2.95 1.25 -11.04
CA LEU A 161 2.91 1.67 -12.44
C LEU A 161 3.00 3.19 -12.65
N SER A 162 3.01 3.99 -11.57
CA SER A 162 3.48 5.38 -11.66
C SER A 162 4.91 5.49 -12.18
N ALA A 163 5.70 4.40 -12.13
CA ALA A 163 7.01 4.27 -12.77
C ALA A 163 7.00 4.61 -14.27
N LEU A 164 5.86 4.48 -14.94
CA LEU A 164 5.69 4.79 -16.37
C LEU A 164 5.33 6.27 -16.63
N MET A 165 5.17 7.08 -15.58
CA MET A 165 4.77 8.48 -15.66
C MET A 165 5.93 9.39 -15.28
N SER A 166 6.04 10.56 -15.93
CA SER A 166 6.89 11.64 -15.41
C SER A 166 6.28 12.25 -14.12
N PRO A 167 7.04 12.97 -13.29
CA PRO A 167 6.47 13.67 -12.12
C PRO A 167 5.30 14.60 -12.44
N ALA A 168 5.36 15.26 -13.61
CA ALA A 168 4.28 16.13 -14.08
C ALA A 168 3.02 15.31 -14.41
N MET A 169 3.17 14.20 -15.15
CA MET A 169 2.06 13.31 -15.47
C MET A 169 1.48 12.67 -14.20
N TYR A 170 2.31 12.17 -13.29
CA TYR A 170 1.85 11.63 -12.00
C TYR A 170 0.95 12.64 -11.27
N SER A 171 1.39 13.90 -11.19
CA SER A 171 0.65 14.97 -10.54
C SER A 171 -0.65 15.34 -11.28
N GLU A 172 -0.64 15.26 -12.61
CA GLU A 172 -1.81 15.57 -13.44
C GLU A 172 -2.88 14.47 -13.36
N PHE A 173 -2.48 13.21 -13.46
CA PHE A 173 -3.41 12.10 -13.69
C PHE A 173 -3.91 11.43 -12.41
N LEU A 174 -3.08 11.35 -11.37
CA LEU A 174 -3.41 10.56 -10.17
C LEU A 174 -3.87 11.40 -8.99
N LYS A 175 -3.66 12.72 -9.02
CA LYS A 175 -3.95 13.58 -7.87
C LYS A 175 -5.39 13.44 -7.36
N GLU A 176 -6.37 13.50 -8.25
CA GLU A 176 -7.80 13.47 -7.88
C GLU A 176 -8.23 12.09 -7.39
N ALA A 177 -7.76 11.04 -8.05
CA ALA A 177 -7.99 9.65 -7.67
C ALA A 177 -7.43 9.33 -6.27
N GLU A 178 -6.21 9.79 -5.97
CA GLU A 178 -5.59 9.59 -4.65
C GLU A 178 -6.25 10.43 -3.56
N GLN A 179 -6.69 11.65 -3.88
CA GLN A 179 -7.50 12.46 -2.97
C GLN A 179 -8.82 11.76 -2.63
N CYS A 180 -9.47 11.13 -3.61
CA CYS A 180 -10.65 10.29 -3.38
C CYS A 180 -10.35 9.13 -2.44
N ILE A 181 -9.23 8.41 -2.65
CA ILE A 181 -8.80 7.31 -1.78
C ILE A 181 -8.59 7.78 -0.33
N CYS A 182 -7.95 8.93 -0.14
CA CYS A 182 -7.63 9.46 1.19
C CYS A 182 -8.82 10.14 1.89
N GLN A 183 -9.91 10.42 1.18
CA GLN A 183 -11.00 11.25 1.68
C GLN A 183 -11.63 10.67 2.95
N GLY A 184 -11.74 11.51 3.99
CA GLY A 184 -12.34 11.12 5.28
C GLY A 184 -11.48 10.22 6.15
N LYS A 185 -10.21 9.97 5.78
CA LYS A 185 -9.26 9.18 6.57
C LYS A 185 -8.25 10.08 7.26
N SER A 186 -8.05 9.88 8.57
CA SER A 186 -7.11 10.66 9.37
C SER A 186 -5.69 10.13 9.29
N TYR A 187 -5.53 8.83 8.98
CA TYR A 187 -4.26 8.13 8.93
C TYR A 187 -4.07 7.48 7.56
N THR A 188 -3.37 8.16 6.66
CA THR A 188 -3.16 7.73 5.29
C THR A 188 -1.69 7.39 5.06
N ALA A 189 -1.43 6.33 4.29
CA ALA A 189 -0.08 5.99 3.85
C ALA A 189 -0.06 5.62 2.36
N ILE A 190 1.12 5.73 1.76
CA ILE A 190 1.38 5.19 0.42
C ILE A 190 2.64 4.33 0.47
N HIS A 191 2.62 3.21 -0.24
CA HIS A 191 3.80 2.38 -0.54
C HIS A 191 4.70 3.08 -1.56
N LEU A 192 6.02 3.03 -1.35
CA LEU A 192 6.97 3.60 -2.30
C LEU A 192 8.23 2.73 -2.45
N HIS A 193 8.44 2.23 -3.65
CA HIS A 193 9.72 1.69 -4.06
C HIS A 193 10.77 2.81 -4.23
N PRO A 194 12.04 2.61 -3.84
CA PRO A 194 13.11 3.57 -4.08
C PRO A 194 13.32 3.95 -5.55
N SER A 195 12.97 3.06 -6.49
CA SER A 195 12.95 3.35 -7.93
C SER A 195 12.00 4.50 -8.28
N SER A 196 10.98 4.75 -7.46
CA SER A 196 9.98 5.80 -7.63
C SER A 196 10.28 7.08 -6.84
N PHE A 197 11.49 7.25 -6.29
CA PHE A 197 11.87 8.49 -5.60
C PHE A 197 11.79 9.75 -6.48
N PHE A 198 11.72 9.61 -7.81
CA PHE A 198 11.54 10.73 -8.72
C PHE A 198 10.15 11.41 -8.59
N ILE A 199 9.10 10.72 -8.09
CA ILE A 199 7.79 11.33 -7.78
C ILE A 199 7.67 11.82 -6.33
N LEU A 200 8.72 11.69 -5.51
CA LEU A 200 8.64 11.97 -4.08
C LEU A 200 8.16 13.39 -3.76
N ASP A 201 8.57 14.39 -4.53
CA ASP A 201 8.13 15.77 -4.29
C ASP A 201 6.62 15.96 -4.46
N ALA A 202 6.01 15.26 -5.43
CA ALA A 202 4.58 15.29 -5.63
C ALA A 202 3.83 14.63 -4.46
N LEU A 203 4.35 13.52 -3.92
CA LEU A 203 3.82 12.87 -2.72
C LEU A 203 3.90 13.78 -1.48
N LEU A 204 5.05 14.42 -1.28
CA LEU A 204 5.27 15.30 -0.12
C LEU A 204 4.42 16.56 -0.14
N ALA A 205 3.90 16.97 -1.31
CA ALA A 205 3.02 18.11 -1.47
C ALA A 205 1.54 17.82 -1.14
N LYS A 206 1.15 16.55 -0.98
CA LYS A 206 -0.24 16.15 -0.68
C LYS A 206 -0.52 16.28 0.80
N ASP A 207 -1.43 17.15 1.20
CA ASP A 207 -1.74 17.35 2.63
C ASP A 207 -2.50 16.17 3.24
N GLU A 208 -3.31 15.49 2.43
CA GLU A 208 -4.12 14.34 2.81
C GLU A 208 -3.26 13.13 3.14
N LEU A 209 -2.09 12.99 2.50
CA LEU A 209 -1.12 11.91 2.75
C LEU A 209 -0.33 12.19 4.05
N LYS A 210 -0.35 11.27 5.02
CA LYS A 210 0.28 11.47 6.35
C LYS A 210 1.57 10.70 6.54
N ALA A 211 1.67 9.51 5.95
CA ALA A 211 2.85 8.67 6.00
C ALA A 211 3.29 8.24 4.59
N ILE A 212 4.57 7.99 4.43
CA ILE A 212 5.11 7.28 3.26
C ILE A 212 5.82 6.05 3.81
N GLU A 213 5.46 4.90 3.27
CA GLU A 213 6.23 3.68 3.47
C GLU A 213 7.28 3.58 2.37
N VAL A 214 8.50 3.21 2.74
CA VAL A 214 9.60 3.01 1.81
C VAL A 214 10.16 1.60 1.97
N ASN A 215 10.13 0.85 0.89
CA ASN A 215 10.63 -0.51 0.82
C ASN A 215 12.16 -0.54 0.65
N LYS A 216 12.85 -1.40 1.40
CA LYS A 216 14.22 -1.81 1.10
C LYS A 216 14.19 -2.96 0.09
N ASP A 217 14.15 -2.60 -1.20
CA ASP A 217 14.11 -3.60 -2.26
C ASP A 217 15.38 -4.44 -2.35
N VAL A 218 15.20 -5.73 -2.64
CA VAL A 218 16.27 -6.64 -3.07
C VAL A 218 16.82 -6.14 -4.41
N GLY A 219 18.12 -5.87 -4.47
CA GLY A 219 18.76 -5.28 -5.66
C GLY A 219 18.53 -3.77 -5.82
N GLY A 220 17.78 -3.14 -4.91
CA GLY A 220 17.60 -1.69 -4.85
C GLY A 220 18.83 -0.94 -4.30
N PRO A 221 18.75 0.39 -4.16
CA PRO A 221 19.82 1.17 -3.56
C PRO A 221 20.14 0.70 -2.13
N CYS A 222 21.41 0.83 -1.72
CA CYS A 222 21.80 0.63 -0.33
C CYS A 222 21.27 1.77 0.57
N MET A 223 21.16 1.53 1.88
CA MET A 223 20.60 2.50 2.82
C MET A 223 21.29 3.87 2.76
N VAL A 224 22.61 3.91 2.60
CA VAL A 224 23.38 5.16 2.44
C VAL A 224 22.81 6.05 1.33
N LYS A 225 22.41 5.47 0.19
CA LYS A 225 21.81 6.21 -0.93
C LYS A 225 20.36 6.61 -0.67
N MET A 226 19.66 5.88 0.21
CA MET A 226 18.27 6.14 0.57
C MET A 226 18.14 7.25 1.62
N ILE A 227 19.08 7.36 2.57
CA ILE A 227 19.04 8.32 3.69
C ILE A 227 18.61 9.75 3.28
N PRO A 228 19.14 10.38 2.22
CA PRO A 228 18.73 11.74 1.84
C PRO A 228 17.22 11.86 1.52
N TYR A 229 16.63 10.82 0.91
CA TYR A 229 15.21 10.77 0.59
C TYR A 229 14.37 10.50 1.84
N LEU A 230 14.83 9.59 2.71
CA LEU A 230 14.17 9.28 3.98
C LEU A 230 14.13 10.52 4.91
N GLN A 231 15.22 11.29 4.97
CA GLN A 231 15.26 12.57 5.68
C GLN A 231 14.29 13.60 5.09
N LYS A 232 14.18 13.63 3.75
CA LYS A 232 13.23 14.52 3.06
C LYS A 232 11.79 14.17 3.38
N ILE A 233 11.46 12.88 3.48
CA ILE A 233 10.14 12.40 3.93
C ILE A 233 9.87 12.85 5.37
N GLN A 234 10.79 12.54 6.29
CA GLN A 234 10.58 12.78 7.72
C GLN A 234 10.39 14.27 8.08
N LYS A 235 10.89 15.18 7.25
CA LYS A 235 10.65 16.63 7.41
C LYS A 235 9.18 17.03 7.23
N LYS A 236 8.37 16.22 6.55
CA LYS A 236 6.99 16.58 6.16
C LYS A 236 5.95 15.52 6.52
N LYS A 237 6.34 14.25 6.57
CA LYS A 237 5.48 13.08 6.70
C LYS A 237 6.06 12.10 7.72
N ARG A 238 5.22 11.21 8.23
CA ARG A 238 5.68 10.05 8.98
C ARG A 238 6.32 9.04 8.00
N LEU A 239 7.28 8.27 8.48
CA LEU A 239 8.06 7.35 7.66
C LEU A 239 7.92 5.93 8.21
N ILE A 240 7.52 5.02 7.34
CA ILE A 240 7.59 3.58 7.58
C ILE A 240 8.71 3.03 6.70
N ILE A 241 9.61 2.22 7.25
CA ILE A 241 10.63 1.51 6.47
C ILE A 241 10.36 0.02 6.61
N TRP A 242 10.12 -0.66 5.49
CA TRP A 242 9.92 -2.10 5.45
C TRP A 242 11.07 -2.79 4.71
N GLY A 243 11.49 -3.96 5.20
CA GLY A 243 12.43 -4.83 4.49
C GLY A 243 13.42 -5.55 5.39
N ASP A 244 14.39 -6.23 4.77
CA ASP A 244 15.44 -7.04 5.41
C ASP A 244 16.61 -6.17 5.90
N LEU A 245 16.33 -5.24 6.81
CA LEU A 245 17.33 -4.33 7.36
C LEU A 245 18.36 -5.08 8.21
N ASP A 246 19.63 -4.96 7.83
CA ASP A 246 20.76 -5.47 8.62
C ASP A 246 21.22 -4.46 9.68
N GLU A 247 22.19 -4.85 10.50
CA GLU A 247 22.72 -3.99 11.55
C GLU A 247 23.36 -2.69 11.01
N PRO A 248 24.22 -2.71 9.97
CA PRO A 248 24.69 -1.50 9.31
C PRO A 248 23.55 -0.55 8.89
N ASP A 249 22.50 -1.07 8.28
CA ASP A 249 21.33 -0.28 7.86
C ASP A 249 20.63 0.36 9.06
N ILE A 250 20.38 -0.42 10.13
CA ILE A 250 19.77 0.09 11.37
C ILE A 250 20.63 1.18 12.00
N ARG A 251 21.95 0.98 12.08
CA ARG A 251 22.87 1.99 12.66
C ARG A 251 22.91 3.26 11.81
N LEU A 252 22.82 3.16 10.48
CA LEU A 252 22.71 4.31 9.60
C LEU A 252 21.38 5.05 9.79
N ILE A 253 20.27 4.32 9.93
CA ILE A 253 18.96 4.89 10.22
C ILE A 253 19.00 5.66 11.53
N LYS A 254 19.44 5.05 12.63
CA LYS A 254 19.54 5.69 13.95
C LYS A 254 20.39 6.97 13.91
N LYS A 255 21.52 6.93 13.20
CA LYS A 255 22.42 8.08 13.09
C LYS A 255 21.83 9.26 12.31
N ASN A 256 20.98 9.00 11.31
CA ASN A 256 20.60 10.01 10.32
C ASN A 256 19.12 10.40 10.34
N LEU A 257 18.25 9.60 10.97
CA LEU A 257 16.80 9.84 11.05
C LEU A 257 16.39 10.05 12.51
N SER A 258 15.39 10.90 12.72
CA SER A 258 14.74 11.06 14.01
C SER A 258 13.96 9.78 14.37
N SER A 259 13.83 9.48 15.67
CA SER A 259 12.88 8.48 16.13
C SER A 259 11.43 8.98 16.11
N ASP A 260 11.23 10.31 16.14
CA ASP A 260 9.88 10.88 16.04
C ASP A 260 9.31 10.65 14.63
N GLY A 261 8.18 9.93 14.58
CA GLY A 261 7.49 9.62 13.35
C GLY A 261 8.15 8.59 12.46
N LEU A 262 9.04 7.76 13.00
CA LEU A 262 9.67 6.65 12.31
C LEU A 262 9.11 5.31 12.82
N PHE A 263 8.74 4.43 11.90
CA PHE A 263 8.38 3.04 12.18
C PHE A 263 9.23 2.09 11.35
N LEU A 264 9.84 1.10 11.99
CA LEU A 264 10.68 0.09 11.33
C LEU A 264 9.95 -1.25 11.31
N HIS A 265 9.56 -1.70 10.13
CA HIS A 265 9.02 -3.04 9.90
C HIS A 265 10.14 -3.93 9.35
N ILE A 266 10.91 -4.50 10.26
CA ILE A 266 12.11 -5.29 9.93
C ILE A 266 11.72 -6.75 9.69
N ILE A 267 12.07 -7.28 8.53
CA ILE A 267 11.92 -8.70 8.20
C ILE A 267 13.13 -9.45 8.73
N ALA A 268 12.90 -10.48 9.53
CA ALA A 268 13.95 -11.35 10.04
C ALA A 268 13.60 -12.82 9.80
N PRO A 269 14.55 -13.66 9.36
CA PRO A 269 14.30 -15.07 9.02
C PRO A 269 14.01 -15.93 10.26
N THR A 270 14.39 -15.48 11.46
CA THR A 270 14.21 -16.21 12.71
C THR A 270 13.85 -15.29 13.87
N VAL A 271 13.24 -15.86 14.92
CA VAL A 271 12.97 -15.15 16.18
C VAL A 271 14.26 -14.67 16.86
N HIS A 272 15.34 -15.44 16.76
CA HIS A 272 16.64 -15.06 17.32
C HIS A 272 17.18 -13.80 16.64
N GLU A 273 17.13 -13.77 15.31
CA GLU A 273 17.58 -12.61 14.54
C GLU A 273 16.68 -11.39 14.76
N ALA A 274 15.37 -11.58 14.82
CA ALA A 274 14.43 -10.51 15.16
C ALA A 274 14.75 -9.87 16.51
N LYS A 275 15.08 -10.68 17.53
CA LYS A 275 15.50 -10.17 18.85
C LYS A 275 16.83 -9.42 18.79
N ARG A 276 17.80 -9.92 18.03
CA ARG A 276 19.11 -9.29 17.87
C ARG A 276 18.98 -7.91 17.23
N LEU A 277 18.27 -7.81 16.10
CA LEU A 277 18.02 -6.54 15.41
C LEU A 277 17.17 -5.59 16.27
N GLY A 278 16.13 -6.10 16.94
CA GLY A 278 15.31 -5.31 17.86
C GLY A 278 16.08 -4.74 19.05
N ALA A 279 17.07 -5.45 19.57
CA ALA A 279 17.95 -4.94 20.61
C ALA A 279 18.77 -3.74 20.12
N ILE A 280 19.33 -3.82 18.90
CA ILE A 280 20.11 -2.73 18.28
C ILE A 280 19.24 -1.48 18.05
N VAL A 281 17.98 -1.68 17.63
CA VAL A 281 17.01 -0.57 17.48
C VAL A 281 16.77 0.15 18.81
N ARG A 282 16.72 -0.60 19.93
CA ARG A 282 16.45 -0.07 21.28
C ARG A 282 17.69 0.42 22.03
N GLU A 283 18.89 0.21 21.49
CA GLU A 283 20.11 0.80 22.05
C GLU A 283 19.93 2.32 22.13
N VAL A 284 20.07 2.90 23.32
CA VAL A 284 20.15 4.35 23.48
C VAL A 284 21.58 4.75 23.15
N ASP A 285 21.73 5.71 22.22
CA ASP A 285 23.04 6.27 21.86
C ASP A 285 23.57 7.20 22.96
#